data_AF-A0A1I4ME46-F1
#
_entry.id   AF-A0A1I4ME46-F1
#
_cell.length_a   1.000
_cell.length_b   1.000
_cell.length_c   1.000
_cell.angle_alpha   90.00
_cell.angle_beta   90.00
_cell.angle_gamma   90.00
#
_symmetry.space_group_name_H-M   'P 1'
#
loop_
_entity.id
_entity.type
_entity.pdbx_description
1 polymer ?
#
loop_
_entity_poly.entity_id
_entity_poly.type
_entity_poly.pdbx_seq_one_letter_code
_entity_poly.pdbx_strand_id
1 'polypeptide(L)' 'MSFVFHAGEYPEAPGCYLMKNAAGRIIYVGKSKNLRSRLRSYFQQRKHQKKTVQLVQEIASIEVVLVNNE' A
#
# COMPACT_ATOMS: atom_id res chain seq x y z
N MET A 1 13.53 3.63 11.16
CA MET A 1 12.77 4.78 10.64
C MET A 1 11.36 4.28 10.34
N SER A 2 10.33 4.88 10.91
CA SER A 2 8.93 4.46 10.67
C SER A 2 8.47 4.99 9.31
N PHE A 3 7.93 4.11 8.45
CA PHE A 3 7.32 4.53 7.19
C PHE A 3 6.11 5.42 7.47
N VAL A 4 6.07 6.59 6.82
CA VAL A 4 4.93 7.53 6.89
C VAL A 4 4.22 7.51 5.54
N PHE A 5 2.93 7.20 5.55
CA PHE A 5 2.14 7.17 4.33
C PHE A 5 1.60 8.55 3.97
N HIS A 6 1.95 9.05 2.78
CA HIS A 6 1.41 10.29 2.22
C HIS A 6 0.49 9.98 1.03
N ALA A 7 -0.83 10.09 1.23
CA ALA A 7 -1.82 9.74 0.21
C ALA A 7 -1.68 10.52 -1.11
N GLY A 8 -1.20 11.77 -1.05
CA GLY A 8 -1.04 12.65 -2.22
C GLY A 8 -0.01 12.15 -3.23
N GLU A 9 0.94 11.32 -2.80
CA GLU A 9 2.00 10.75 -3.66
C GLU A 9 1.49 9.63 -4.58
N TYR A 10 0.27 9.12 -4.34
CA TYR A 10 -0.31 8.01 -5.09
C TYR A 10 -1.47 8.47 -5.97
N PRO A 11 -1.64 7.91 -7.18
CA PRO A 11 -2.68 8.32 -8.12
C PRO A 11 -4.05 7.71 -7.80
N GLU A 12 -5.11 8.40 -8.23
CA GLU A 12 -6.49 7.90 -8.23
C GLU A 12 -6.78 7.13 -9.52
N ALA A 13 -5.98 6.10 -9.78
CA ALA A 13 -6.04 5.31 -11.01
C ALA A 13 -5.97 3.81 -10.72
N PRO A 14 -6.40 2.96 -11.67
CA PRO A 14 -6.20 1.53 -11.61
C PRO A 14 -4.72 1.15 -11.67
N GLY A 15 -4.34 0.15 -10.90
CA GLY A 15 -2.95 -0.31 -10.83
C GLY A 15 -2.71 -1.45 -9.86
N CYS A 16 -1.51 -1.97 -9.95
CA CYS A 16 -0.94 -2.89 -8.97
C CYS A 16 -0.05 -2.11 -7.99
N TYR A 17 0.01 -2.56 -6.75
CA TYR A 17 0.90 -2.01 -5.72
C TYR A 17 1.69 -3.13 -5.06
N LEU A 18 2.95 -2.83 -4.77
CA LEU A 18 3.89 -3.72 -4.08
C LEU A 18 4.34 -3.03 -2.80
N MET A 19 4.16 -3.70 -1.66
CA MET A 19 4.67 -3.23 -0.38
C MET A 19 5.95 -4.02 -0.08
N LYS A 20 7.02 -3.30 0.29
CA LYS A 20 8.32 -3.89 0.60
C LYS A 20 8.72 -3.57 2.03
N ASN A 21 9.45 -4.49 2.65
CA ASN A 21 10.08 -4.25 3.95
C ASN A 21 11.43 -3.53 3.81
N ALA A 22 12.07 -3.24 4.94
CA ALA A 22 13.34 -2.51 4.98
C ALA A 22 14.50 -3.23 4.26
N ALA A 23 14.39 -4.55 4.05
CA ALA A 23 15.35 -5.33 3.28
C ALA A 23 15.05 -5.34 1.77
N GLY A 24 14.07 -4.56 1.31
CA GLY A 24 13.63 -4.51 -0.08
C GLY A 24 12.82 -5.72 -0.54
N ARG A 25 12.44 -6.63 0.38
CA ARG A 25 11.65 -7.82 0.06
C ARG A 25 10.19 -7.43 -0.10
N ILE A 26 9.55 -7.91 -1.16
CA ILE A 26 8.09 -7.76 -1.35
C ILE A 26 7.38 -8.62 -0.32
N ILE A 27 6.57 -7.98 0.53
CA ILE A 27 5.80 -8.64 1.59
C ILE A 27 4.30 -8.69 1.26
N TYR A 28 3.85 -7.87 0.30
CA TYR A 28 2.47 -7.85 -0.15
C TYR A 28 2.35 -7.30 -1.57
N VAL A 29 1.43 -7.85 -2.35
CA VAL A 29 1.04 -7.35 -3.67
C VAL A 29 -0.48 -7.29 -3.73
N GLY A 30 -1.02 -6.23 -4.33
CA GLY A 30 -2.44 -6.17 -4.64
C GLY A 30 -2.74 -5.36 -5.89
N LYS A 31 -3.96 -5.50 -6.40
CA LYS A 31 -4.53 -4.67 -7.48
C LYS A 31 -5.64 -3.80 -6.91
N SER A 32 -5.86 -2.63 -7.50
CA SER A 32 -6.99 -1.76 -7.18
C SER A 32 -7.45 -1.00 -8.42
N LYS A 33 -8.74 -0.62 -8.46
CA LYS A 33 -9.26 0.37 -9.42
C LYS A 33 -8.89 1.81 -9.05
N ASN A 34 -8.54 2.04 -7.78
CA ASN A 34 -8.07 3.32 -7.26
C ASN A 34 -6.96 3.06 -6.24
N LEU A 35 -5.70 3.31 -6.65
CA LEU A 35 -4.52 3.07 -5.82
C LEU A 35 -4.52 3.93 -4.55
N ARG A 36 -4.75 5.25 -4.66
CA ARG A 36 -4.75 6.16 -3.51
C ARG A 36 -5.73 5.73 -2.42
N SER A 37 -6.99 5.52 -2.79
CA SER A 37 -8.04 5.10 -1.84
C SER A 37 -7.72 3.75 -1.20
N ARG A 38 -7.24 2.79 -2.01
CA ARG A 38 -6.88 1.47 -1.52
C ARG A 38 -5.70 1.51 -0.55
N LEU A 39 -4.63 2.20 -0.90
CA LEU A 39 -3.45 2.34 -0.04
C LEU A 39 -3.82 3.07 1.25
N ARG A 40 -4.57 4.18 1.16
CA ARG A 40 -5.07 4.90 2.34
C ARG A 40 -5.84 4.00 3.30
N SER A 41 -6.60 3.04 2.79
CA SER A 41 -7.37 2.12 3.63
C SER A 41 -6.51 1.31 4.60
N TYR A 42 -5.26 0.97 4.25
CA TYR A 42 -4.32 0.24 5.12
C TYR A 42 -3.79 1.07 6.30
N PHE A 43 -3.90 2.39 6.25
CA PHE A 43 -3.37 3.30 7.28
C PHE A 43 -4.48 3.98 8.09
N GLN A 44 -5.75 3.60 7.89
CA GLN A 44 -6.89 4.13 8.62
C GLN A 44 -7.23 3.27 9.85
N GLN A 45 -7.09 3.84 11.04
CA GLN A 45 -7.18 3.14 12.33
C GLN A 45 -8.49 2.36 12.62
N ARG A 46 -9.57 2.56 11.85
CA ARG A 46 -10.91 2.12 12.27
C ARG A 46 -11.23 0.64 12.05
N LYS A 47 -10.50 -0.13 11.22
CA LYS A 47 -10.90 -1.52 10.87
C LYS A 47 -9.75 -2.49 10.51
N HIS A 48 -8.62 -2.44 11.20
CA HIS A 48 -7.53 -3.39 10.90
C HIS A 48 -7.62 -4.66 11.72
N GLN A 49 -7.76 -5.79 11.03
CA GLN A 49 -7.46 -7.10 11.60
C GLN A 49 -5.98 -7.13 12.00
N LYS A 50 -5.61 -7.90 13.03
CA LYS A 50 -4.22 -7.99 13.55
C LYS A 50 -3.16 -8.16 12.45
N LYS A 51 -3.48 -8.96 11.41
CA LYS A 51 -2.61 -9.20 10.25
C LYS A 51 -2.30 -7.94 9.44
N THR A 52 -3.29 -7.04 9.28
CA THR A 52 -3.08 -5.78 8.55
C THR A 52 -2.22 -4.80 9.33
N VAL A 53 -2.38 -4.76 10.66
CA VAL A 53 -1.51 -3.93 11.53
C VAL A 53 -0.07 -4.40 11.45
N GLN A 54 0.16 -5.71 11.55
CA GLN A 54 1.50 -6.31 11.43
C GLN A 54 2.13 -6.02 10.07
N LEU A 55 1.36 -6.19 8.99
CA LEU A 55 1.81 -5.85 7.64
C LEU A 55 2.28 -4.40 7.57
N VAL A 56 1.45 -3.46 8.02
CA VAL A 56 1.73 -2.02 7.97
C VAL A 56 2.98 -1.64 8.76
N GLN A 57 3.22 -2.30 9.89
CA GLN A 57 4.42 -2.10 10.70
C GLN A 57 5.72 -2.54 9.99
N GLU A 58 5.64 -3.49 9.06
CA GLU A 58 6.79 -4.00 8.31
C GLU A 58 7.06 -3.20 7.03
N ILE A 59 6.10 -2.42 6.53
CA ILE A 59 6.26 -1.62 5.31
C ILE A 59 7.38 -0.59 5.50
N ALA A 60 8.31 -0.57 4.55
CA ALA A 60 9.34 0.46 4.41
C ALA A 60 9.22 1.23 3.09
N SER A 61 8.63 0.63 2.05
CA SER A 61 8.34 1.33 0.79
C SER A 61 7.13 0.72 0.06
N ILE A 62 6.54 1.53 -0.82
CA ILE A 62 5.42 1.14 -1.69
C ILE A 62 5.75 1.54 -3.11
N GLU A 63 5.62 0.60 -4.03
CA GLU A 63 5.73 0.83 -5.47
C GLU A 63 4.37 0.62 -6.13
N VAL A 64 4.09 1.39 -7.19
CA VAL A 64 2.85 1.27 -7.95
C VAL A 64 3.14 1.13 -9.45
N VAL A 65 2.35 0.30 -10.11
CA VAL A 65 2.36 0.12 -11.56
C VAL A 65 0.96 0.42 -12.06
N LEU A 66 0.83 1.47 -12.87
CA LEU A 66 -0.44 1.84 -13.49
C LEU A 66 -0.81 0.84 -14.58
N VAL A 67 -2.10 0.51 -14.68
CA VAL A 67 -2.64 -0.35 -15.74
C VAL A 67 -3.90 0.31 -16.29
N ASN A 68 -4.15 0.19 -17.60
CA ASN A 68 -5.24 0.90 -18.26
C ASN A 68 -6.52 0.06 -18.40
N ASN A 69 -6.63 -1.10 -17.74
CA ASN A 69 -7.63 -2.11 -18.07
C ASN A 69 -7.85 -3.13 -16.94
N GLU A 70 -9.09 -3.65 -16.84
CA GLU A 70 -9.52 -4.70 -15.90
C GLU A 70 -8.87 -6.05 -16.16
#